data_AF-U6CX12-F1
#
_entry.id   AF-U6CX12-F1
#
_cell.length_a   1.000
_cell.length_b   1.000
_cell.length_c   1.000
_cell.angle_alpha   90.00
_cell.angle_beta   90.00
_cell.angle_gamma   90.00
#
_symmetry.space_group_name_H-M   'P 1'
#
loop_
_entity.id
_entity.type
_entity.pdbx_description
1 polymer ?
#
loop_
_entity_poly.entity_id
_entity_poly.type
_entity_poly.pdbx_seq_one_letter_code
_entity_poly.pdbx_strand_id
1 'polypeptide(L)'
;ASGCQNIQSSLLETLYRNRSNLETIFRIIDSDHSGFISLDEFRQTWKLFSSHMNIDITDDCICDLARSIDFNKDGHIDINEFLEAFRLVEQSCPEGDASDCPQTTDTEDGDGSKPSTQ
;
A
#
# COMPACT_ATOMS: atom_id res chain seq x y z
N ALA A 1 -20.79 2.66 2.31
CA ALA A 1 -20.33 1.37 2.84
C ALA A 1 -19.07 1.68 3.65
N SER A 2 -19.14 1.66 4.98
CA SER A 2 -18.04 2.13 5.86
C SER A 2 -17.54 1.05 6.83
N GLY A 3 -17.92 -0.22 6.62
CA GLY A 3 -17.68 -1.31 7.57
C GLY A 3 -16.24 -1.82 7.62
N CYS A 4 -15.43 -1.61 6.56
CA CYS A 4 -14.12 -2.26 6.43
C CYS A 4 -12.94 -1.41 6.94
N GLN A 5 -13.14 -0.12 7.23
CA GLN A 5 -12.04 0.80 7.57
C GLN A 5 -11.37 0.47 8.92
N ASN A 6 -12.14 -0.01 9.91
CA ASN A 6 -11.58 -0.39 11.21
C ASN A 6 -10.74 -1.66 11.15
N ILE A 7 -11.01 -2.52 10.16
CA ILE A 7 -10.38 -3.84 10.02
C ILE A 7 -9.01 -3.70 9.37
N GLN A 8 -8.90 -2.80 8.38
CA GLN A 8 -7.60 -2.48 7.77
C GLN A 8 -6.60 -2.04 8.84
N SER A 9 -6.97 -1.08 9.71
CA SER A 9 -6.04 -0.56 10.73
C SER A 9 -5.57 -1.62 11.74
N SER A 10 -6.47 -2.42 12.32
CA SER A 10 -6.10 -3.40 13.35
C SER A 10 -5.18 -4.51 12.82
N LEU A 11 -5.42 -4.94 11.59
CA LEU A 11 -4.71 -6.07 11.02
C LEU A 11 -3.36 -5.66 10.43
N LEU A 12 -3.35 -4.54 9.73
CA LEU A 12 -2.13 -3.95 9.17
C LEU A 12 -1.19 -3.54 10.31
N GLU A 13 -1.71 -3.04 11.44
CA GLU A 13 -0.92 -2.80 12.66
C GLU A 13 -0.35 -4.09 13.28
N THR A 14 -1.15 -5.16 13.34
CA THR A 14 -0.68 -6.46 13.88
C THR A 14 0.43 -7.06 13.04
N LEU A 15 0.34 -6.93 11.71
CA LEU A 15 1.36 -7.37 10.78
C LEU A 15 2.58 -6.44 10.80
N TYR A 16 2.40 -5.13 11.00
CA TYR A 16 3.47 -4.15 11.20
C TYR A 16 4.32 -4.44 12.44
N ARG A 17 3.70 -4.83 13.56
CA ARG A 17 4.43 -5.25 14.78
C ARG A 17 5.34 -6.45 14.52
N ASN A 18 5.05 -7.20 13.47
CA ASN A 18 5.82 -8.35 13.01
C ASN A 18 6.57 -8.05 11.70
N ARG A 19 6.97 -6.78 11.45
CA ARG A 19 7.67 -6.36 10.22
C ARG A 19 8.87 -7.25 9.86
N SER A 20 9.61 -7.73 10.86
CA SER A 20 10.74 -8.64 10.70
C SER A 20 10.37 -10.02 10.15
N ASN A 21 9.08 -10.37 10.20
CA ASN A 21 8.52 -11.66 9.81
C ASN A 21 7.61 -11.56 8.58
N LEU A 22 7.49 -10.41 7.91
CA LEU A 22 6.58 -10.24 6.76
C LEU A 22 6.85 -11.24 5.64
N GLU A 23 8.12 -11.54 5.36
CA GLU A 23 8.49 -12.56 4.37
C GLU A 23 8.05 -13.97 4.79
N THR A 24 8.14 -14.28 6.08
CA THR A 24 7.65 -15.56 6.62
C THR A 24 6.13 -15.63 6.56
N ILE A 25 5.45 -14.52 6.86
CA ILE A 25 3.99 -14.43 6.77
C ILE A 25 3.54 -14.58 5.31
N PHE A 26 4.23 -13.93 4.37
CA PHE A 26 3.98 -14.09 2.93
C PHE A 26 4.04 -15.56 2.52
N ARG A 27 5.11 -16.27 2.91
CA ARG A 27 5.25 -17.72 2.64
C ARG A 27 4.20 -18.61 3.30
N ILE A 28 3.60 -18.16 4.40
CA ILE A 28 2.53 -18.91 5.06
C ILE A 28 1.21 -18.74 4.28
N ILE A 29 1.00 -17.55 3.70
CA ILE A 29 -0.18 -17.24 2.89
C ILE A 29 -0.07 -17.89 1.50
N ASP A 30 1.10 -17.79 0.86
CA ASP A 30 1.46 -18.41 -0.41
C ASP A 30 1.62 -19.92 -0.23
N SER A 31 0.47 -20.59 -0.20
CA SER A 31 0.32 -22.00 0.16
C SER A 31 0.77 -22.93 -0.97
N ASP A 32 0.68 -22.45 -2.21
CA ASP A 32 1.12 -23.17 -3.39
C ASP A 32 2.57 -22.84 -3.80
N HIS A 33 3.20 -21.90 -3.09
CA HIS A 33 4.58 -21.45 -3.33
C HIS A 33 4.78 -20.89 -4.74
N SER A 34 3.74 -20.26 -5.28
CA SER A 34 3.78 -19.62 -6.59
C SER A 34 4.64 -18.33 -6.60
N GLY A 35 4.92 -17.77 -5.42
CA GLY A 35 5.55 -16.46 -5.27
C GLY A 35 4.56 -15.30 -5.39
N PHE A 36 3.26 -15.60 -5.48
CA PHE A 36 2.17 -14.64 -5.53
C PHE A 36 1.08 -15.07 -4.55
N ILE A 37 0.38 -14.11 -3.96
CA ILE A 37 -0.79 -14.43 -3.15
C ILE A 37 -2.04 -14.21 -4.01
N SER A 38 -2.75 -15.29 -4.27
CA SER A 38 -4.06 -15.22 -4.93
C SER A 38 -5.13 -14.68 -3.98
N LEU A 39 -6.22 -14.15 -4.55
CA LEU A 39 -7.38 -13.69 -3.76
C LEU A 39 -7.94 -14.80 -2.85
N ASP A 40 -7.97 -16.04 -3.31
CA ASP A 40 -8.46 -17.18 -2.53
C ASP A 40 -7.54 -17.53 -1.35
N GLU A 41 -6.22 -17.47 -1.53
CA GLU A 41 -5.24 -17.70 -0.46
C GLU A 41 -5.27 -16.59 0.59
N PHE A 42 -5.36 -15.34 0.13
CA PHE A 42 -5.53 -14.19 0.99
C PHE A 42 -6.80 -14.34 1.84
N ARG A 43 -7.91 -14.72 1.20
CA ARG A 43 -9.21 -14.92 1.85
C ARG A 43 -9.22 -16.05 2.87
N GLN A 44 -8.64 -17.19 2.53
CA GLN A 44 -8.55 -18.33 3.45
C GLN A 44 -7.72 -17.97 4.68
N THR A 45 -6.58 -17.33 4.47
CA THR A 45 -5.70 -16.93 5.57
C THR A 45 -6.37 -15.91 6.48
N TRP A 46 -7.07 -14.93 5.90
CA TRP A 46 -7.81 -13.94 6.67
C TRP A 46 -8.94 -14.52 7.51
N LYS A 47 -9.69 -15.50 6.98
CA LYS A 47 -10.72 -16.21 7.75
C LYS A 47 -10.12 -16.99 8.92
N LEU A 48 -8.92 -17.54 8.76
CA LEU A 48 -8.21 -18.21 9.84
C LEU A 48 -7.78 -17.22 10.93
N PHE A 49 -7.19 -16.09 10.54
CA PHE A 49 -6.80 -15.03 11.46
C PHE A 49 -8.00 -14.43 12.20
N SER A 50 -9.10 -14.17 11.49
CA SER A 50 -10.31 -13.58 12.06
C SER A 50 -10.92 -14.50 13.12
N SER A 51 -10.94 -15.82 12.86
CA SER A 51 -11.35 -16.82 13.84
C SER A 51 -10.41 -16.90 15.04
N HIS A 52 -9.10 -16.73 14.84
CA HIS A 52 -8.11 -16.84 15.92
C HIS A 52 -8.05 -15.58 16.81
N MET A 53 -8.31 -14.41 16.22
CA MET A 53 -8.27 -13.12 16.91
C MET A 53 -9.64 -12.63 17.38
N ASN A 54 -10.70 -13.43 17.18
CA ASN A 54 -12.09 -13.06 17.48
C ASN A 54 -12.51 -11.73 16.80
N ILE A 55 -12.07 -11.54 15.56
CA ILE A 55 -12.44 -10.39 14.73
C ILE A 55 -13.51 -10.84 13.74
N ASP A 56 -14.65 -10.16 13.70
CA ASP A 56 -15.65 -10.36 12.65
C ASP A 56 -15.23 -9.60 11.40
N ILE A 57 -14.99 -10.35 10.31
CA ILE A 57 -14.65 -9.81 9.01
C ILE A 57 -15.51 -10.48 7.93
N THR A 58 -16.05 -9.67 7.02
CA THR A 58 -16.83 -10.16 5.89
C THR A 58 -15.93 -10.47 4.70
N ASP A 59 -16.35 -11.40 3.86
CA ASP A 59 -15.68 -11.68 2.58
C ASP A 59 -15.49 -10.41 1.74
N ASP A 60 -16.48 -9.52 1.71
CA ASP A 60 -16.38 -8.24 0.98
C ASP A 60 -15.24 -7.36 1.50
N CYS A 61 -15.08 -7.25 2.82
CA CYS A 61 -13.98 -6.48 3.40
C CYS A 61 -12.62 -7.10 3.11
N ILE A 62 -12.52 -8.43 3.04
CA ILE A 62 -11.29 -9.11 2.65
C ILE A 62 -10.95 -8.81 1.19
N CYS A 63 -11.96 -8.88 0.31
CA CYS A 63 -11.79 -8.57 -1.11
C CYS A 63 -11.36 -7.12 -1.32
N ASP A 64 -11.99 -6.18 -0.63
CA ASP A 64 -11.66 -4.77 -0.71
C ASP A 64 -10.24 -4.49 -0.20
N LEU A 65 -9.80 -5.18 0.85
CA LEU A 65 -8.42 -5.11 1.33
C LEU A 65 -7.44 -5.67 0.30
N ALA A 66 -7.67 -6.87 -0.24
CA ALA A 66 -6.81 -7.45 -1.26
C ALA A 66 -6.66 -6.51 -2.48
N ARG A 67 -7.77 -5.94 -2.96
CA ARG A 67 -7.76 -4.96 -4.06
C ARG A 67 -7.06 -3.64 -3.72
N SER A 68 -6.97 -3.27 -2.46
CA SER A 68 -6.23 -2.07 -2.04
C SER A 68 -4.72 -2.28 -1.98
N ILE A 69 -4.29 -3.54 -1.91
CA ILE A 69 -2.89 -3.95 -1.87
C ILE A 69 -2.36 -4.26 -3.28
N ASP A 70 -3.21 -4.85 -4.12
CA ASP A 70 -2.95 -5.13 -5.54
C ASP A 70 -2.89 -3.80 -6.35
N PHE A 71 -1.69 -3.23 -6.44
CA PHE A 71 -1.45 -1.93 -7.06
C PHE A 71 -1.47 -2.03 -8.59
N ASN A 72 -0.93 -3.12 -9.13
CA ASN A 72 -0.84 -3.37 -10.56
C ASN A 72 -2.19 -3.88 -11.16
N LYS A 73 -3.12 -4.32 -10.31
CA LYS A 73 -4.46 -4.84 -10.62
C LYS A 73 -4.45 -6.09 -11.50
N ASP A 74 -3.43 -6.94 -11.33
CA ASP A 74 -3.34 -8.22 -12.02
C ASP A 74 -4.17 -9.31 -11.31
N GLY A 75 -4.72 -9.01 -10.13
CA GLY A 75 -5.54 -9.91 -9.33
C GLY A 75 -4.74 -10.82 -8.41
N HIS A 76 -3.43 -10.62 -8.34
CA HIS A 76 -2.48 -11.31 -7.47
C HIS A 76 -1.74 -10.25 -6.64
N ILE A 77 -1.22 -10.66 -5.49
CA ILE A 77 -0.40 -9.77 -4.64
C ILE A 77 1.02 -10.31 -4.64
N ASP A 78 1.94 -9.56 -5.23
CA ASP A 78 3.36 -9.91 -5.17
C ASP A 78 4.01 -9.47 -3.85
N ILE A 79 5.21 -9.99 -3.56
CA ILE A 79 5.90 -9.69 -2.30
C ILE A 79 6.19 -8.20 -2.10
N ASN A 80 6.47 -7.44 -3.17
CA ASN A 80 6.71 -6.00 -3.09
C ASN A 80 5.42 -5.26 -2.77
N GLU A 81 4.32 -5.60 -3.45
CA GLU A 81 3.00 -5.02 -3.17
C GLU A 81 2.55 -5.32 -1.73
N PHE A 82 2.75 -6.56 -1.29
CA PHE A 82 2.54 -6.97 0.09
C PHE A 82 3.35 -6.06 1.03
N LEU A 83 4.67 -6.01 0.90
CA LEU A 83 5.55 -5.20 1.76
C LEU A 83 5.24 -3.70 1.72
N GLU A 84 4.85 -3.16 0.57
CA GLU A 84 4.59 -1.75 0.38
C GLU A 84 3.24 -1.33 0.95
N ALA A 85 2.22 -2.17 0.83
CA ALA A 85 0.95 -1.95 1.53
C ALA A 85 1.12 -1.96 3.05
N PHE A 86 2.05 -2.77 3.57
CA PHE A 86 2.44 -2.65 4.97
C PHE A 86 3.25 -1.40 5.24
N ARG A 87 4.09 -0.87 4.35
CA ARG A 87 4.76 0.43 4.61
C ARG A 87 3.81 1.61 4.65
N LEU A 88 2.74 1.59 3.86
CA LEU A 88 1.84 2.74 3.68
C LEU A 88 0.95 3.05 4.89
N VAL A 89 0.87 2.18 5.92
CA VAL A 89 0.13 2.53 7.18
C VAL A 89 0.75 3.72 7.89
N GLU A 90 2.01 4.04 7.62
CA GLU A 90 2.67 5.23 8.15
C GLU A 90 2.24 6.53 7.45
N GLN A 91 1.54 6.47 6.31
CA GLN A 91 1.10 7.66 5.56
C GLN A 91 -0.34 7.48 5.06
N SER A 92 -1.28 7.78 5.94
CA SER A 92 -2.59 8.26 5.49
C SER A 92 -2.36 9.39 4.48
N CYS A 93 -2.97 9.25 3.31
CA CYS A 93 -2.93 10.17 2.18
C CYS A 93 -2.73 11.65 2.59
N PRO A 94 -1.73 12.37 2.06
CA PRO A 94 -1.93 13.80 1.85
C PRO A 94 -2.93 13.93 0.70
N GLU A 95 -4.19 14.21 1.02
CA GLU A 95 -5.13 14.76 0.05
C GLU A 95 -4.60 16.10 -0.49
N GLY A 96 -4.54 16.20 -1.82
CA GLY A 96 -4.44 17.45 -2.59
C GLY A 96 -3.07 17.69 -3.23
N ASP A 97 -2.93 18.10 -4.47
CA ASP A 97 -3.85 18.33 -5.60
C ASP A 97 -2.93 18.58 -6.82
N ALA A 98 -3.45 18.33 -8.03
CA ALA A 98 -2.97 18.76 -9.35
C ALA A 98 -1.53 19.34 -9.46
N SER A 99 -0.64 18.75 -10.25
CA SER A 99 -0.59 19.09 -11.68
C SER A 99 -0.84 20.59 -11.97
N ASP A 100 0.04 21.48 -11.50
CA ASP A 100 0.23 22.80 -12.11
C ASP A 100 1.59 22.82 -12.82
N CYS A 101 1.56 22.46 -14.10
CA CYS A 101 2.52 22.97 -15.05
C CYS A 101 1.78 23.97 -15.94
N PRO A 102 2.27 25.20 -15.99
CA PRO A 102 2.34 25.90 -17.26
C PRO A 102 3.81 26.14 -17.61
N GLN A 103 4.22 25.50 -18.70
CA GLN A 103 5.37 25.89 -19.49
C GLN A 103 4.93 26.99 -20.46
N THR A 104 5.45 28.21 -20.33
CA THR A 104 5.67 29.20 -21.43
C THR A 104 6.61 30.28 -20.88
N THR A 105 7.91 30.23 -21.19
CA THR A 105 8.57 31.11 -22.19
C THR A 105 8.26 32.59 -22.02
N ASP A 106 9.22 33.34 -21.49
CA ASP A 106 9.66 34.60 -22.09
C ASP A 106 11.16 34.76 -21.79
N THR A 107 11.94 34.64 -22.86
CA THR A 107 13.32 35.12 -22.98
C THR A 107 13.27 36.60 -23.38
N GLU A 108 14.40 37.31 -23.24
CA GLU A 108 14.69 38.72 -23.61
C GLU A 108 14.54 39.69 -22.42
N ASP A 109 15.47 40.59 -22.06
CA ASP A 109 16.80 40.96 -22.58
C ASP A 109 17.48 41.91 -21.55
N GLY A 110 18.78 42.19 -21.73
CA GLY A 110 19.47 43.39 -21.21
C GLY A 110 20.09 43.28 -19.81
N ASP A 111 21.38 42.96 -19.69
CA ASP A 111 22.52 43.91 -19.73
C ASP A 111 22.69 44.75 -18.46
N GLY A 112 23.88 44.65 -17.85
CA GLY A 112 24.21 45.40 -16.64
C GLY A 112 25.40 44.89 -15.82
N SER A 113 26.56 44.72 -16.45
CA SER A 113 27.90 45.05 -15.91
C SER A 113 28.28 44.68 -14.45
N LYS A 114 29.18 43.66 -14.33
CA LYS A 114 30.49 43.58 -13.60
C LYS A 114 30.82 44.57 -12.42
N PRO A 115 31.88 44.30 -11.61
CA PRO A 115 32.30 43.09 -10.88
C PRO A 115 32.78 43.45 -9.43
N SER A 116 33.27 42.48 -8.65
CA SER A 116 34.56 42.52 -7.91
C SER A 116 34.57 41.67 -6.62
N THR A 117 35.40 40.64 -6.66
CA THR A 117 36.40 40.22 -5.66
C THR A 117 36.50 41.03 -4.37
N GLN A 118 36.36 40.36 -3.22
CA GLN A 118 37.48 39.99 -2.33
C GLN A 118 37.09 38.87 -1.37
#